data_AF-A0AAV0QVD9-F1
#
_entry.id   AF-A0AAV0QVD9-F1
#
_cell.length_a   1.000
_cell.length_b   1.000
_cell.length_c   1.000
_cell.angle_alpha   90.00
_cell.angle_beta   90.00
_cell.angle_gamma   90.00
#
_symmetry.space_group_name_H-M   'P 1'
#
loop_
_entity.id
_entity.type
_entity.pdbx_description
1 polymer ?
#
loop_
_entity_poly.entity_id
_entity_poly.type
_entity_poly.pdbx_seq_one_letter_code
_entity_poly.pdbx_strand_id
1 'polypeptide(L)'
;MGRRLTEFLNSSSSGKFRLILVAAFAVVSLLLAAALLSPESPFFYLPLRIALSSRRPRIYDPTCDSRRDHHSYSATKYHRTPSPQPSPYLLAKLRDYEDLHRRCGPLSDPTLNPQEFRTDDCKFVVYAPSQGLGNRILGLSSTFLYALLTNRVLLVEFGPDMEDLFCEPFPNSTWYLPETFPFRFQLQSHRFRKAYSFGTLLQKEEEDQQKKEGKFSLLDSSAPALLQIFLQDKYNDYDKLFFRDENQGFVHRVPWLALVHDGYLIPCLFQMQSFRSELEKLFPDQETVFHHLAKYLLSPSNEAWEHITGFYKAYLAKAEERIGFQIRVFEPKKTTFPAVMKQIMSCTQKHRILPQSSEVPLRNGTSKSIFVASLSRKYYEEIDSMYGERSHGGIAVYQASHEGKQHFGDNSHNMKAWMDIYLLSMSDVLVTSSMSTFGYVAAGIAGVRPWIVMIPDPYHPRGADEPSCERAVNIEPCFHFPPWFAYPDQPGTVGPVARCEDVSWGLKIVGG
;
A
#
# COMPACT_ATOMS: atom_id res chain seq x y z
N MET A 1 -34.99 10.73 3.61
CA MET A 1 -36.22 9.98 3.25
C MET A 1 -37.28 9.98 4.36
N GLY A 2 -36.90 9.98 5.65
CA GLY A 2 -37.85 9.88 6.79
C GLY A 2 -38.83 11.05 6.98
N ARG A 3 -38.49 12.31 6.64
CA ARG A 3 -39.40 13.45 6.88
C ARG A 3 -40.59 13.55 5.92
N ARG A 4 -40.50 13.01 4.69
CA ARG A 4 -41.60 13.04 3.70
C ARG A 4 -42.62 11.91 3.87
N LEU A 5 -42.26 10.83 4.58
CA LEU A 5 -43.20 9.73 4.85
C LEU A 5 -44.18 10.06 5.98
N THR A 6 -43.73 10.81 6.99
CA THR A 6 -44.56 11.19 8.15
C THR A 6 -45.71 12.14 7.77
N GLU A 7 -45.47 13.01 6.79
CA GLU A 7 -46.51 13.92 6.25
C GLU A 7 -47.56 13.17 5.41
N PHE A 8 -47.14 12.12 4.68
CA PHE A 8 -48.06 11.33 3.85
C PHE A 8 -48.96 10.40 4.68
N LEU A 9 -48.46 9.88 5.80
CA LEU A 9 -49.25 9.04 6.71
C LEU A 9 -50.32 9.84 7.47
N ASN A 10 -50.10 11.15 7.67
CA ASN A 10 -51.03 12.02 8.39
C ASN A 10 -52.23 12.52 7.55
N SER A 11 -52.23 12.39 6.22
CA SER A 11 -53.30 12.91 5.36
C SER A 11 -54.38 11.88 4.94
N SER A 12 -54.22 10.59 5.25
CA SER A 12 -55.19 9.55 4.85
C SER A 12 -56.22 9.25 5.95
N SER A 13 -57.50 9.47 5.65
CA SER A 13 -58.64 9.41 6.60
C SER A 13 -59.22 8.01 6.85
N SER A 14 -58.57 6.94 6.40
CA SER A 14 -59.05 5.56 6.63
C SER A 14 -58.11 4.78 7.54
N GLY A 15 -58.53 4.55 8.78
CA GLY A 15 -57.77 3.76 9.78
C GLY A 15 -57.41 2.34 9.31
N LYS A 16 -58.17 1.77 8.37
CA LYS A 16 -57.86 0.46 7.75
C LYS A 16 -56.65 0.54 6.81
N PHE A 17 -56.46 1.65 6.10
CA PHE A 17 -55.35 1.82 5.17
C PHE A 17 -54.01 1.99 5.90
N ARG A 18 -54.01 2.67 7.05
CA ARG A 18 -52.83 2.77 7.94
C ARG A 18 -52.40 1.41 8.48
N LEU A 19 -53.36 0.58 8.91
CA LEU A 19 -53.07 -0.75 9.46
C LEU A 19 -52.43 -1.67 8.41
N ILE A 20 -52.94 -1.63 7.18
CA ILE A 20 -52.41 -2.40 6.04
C ILE A 20 -50.99 -1.93 5.68
N LEU A 21 -50.74 -0.62 5.67
CA LEU A 21 -49.41 -0.09 5.37
C LEU A 21 -48.38 -0.47 6.44
N VAL A 22 -48.75 -0.39 7.72
CA VAL A 22 -47.88 -0.79 8.83
C VAL A 22 -47.59 -2.28 8.80
N ALA A 23 -48.60 -3.12 8.53
CA ALA A 23 -48.42 -4.56 8.37
C ALA A 23 -47.50 -4.89 7.18
N ALA A 24 -47.67 -4.22 6.04
CA ALA A 24 -46.81 -4.40 4.87
C ALA A 24 -45.35 -4.01 5.16
N PHE A 25 -45.12 -2.89 5.87
CA PHE A 25 -43.77 -2.49 6.29
C PHE A 25 -43.14 -3.48 7.27
N ALA A 26 -43.92 -4.03 8.21
CA ALA A 26 -43.43 -5.04 9.16
C ALA A 26 -43.03 -6.32 8.43
N VAL A 27 -43.84 -6.79 7.47
CA VAL A 27 -43.53 -7.99 6.67
C VAL A 27 -42.30 -7.77 5.79
N VAL A 28 -42.18 -6.61 5.13
CA VAL A 28 -40.98 -6.26 4.33
C VAL A 28 -39.74 -6.20 5.23
N SER A 29 -39.85 -5.63 6.43
CA SER A 29 -38.72 -5.56 7.38
C SER A 29 -38.31 -6.94 7.89
N LEU A 30 -39.27 -7.83 8.16
CA LEU A 30 -39.02 -9.22 8.56
C LEU A 30 -38.39 -10.02 7.42
N LEU A 31 -38.82 -9.83 6.18
CA LEU A 31 -38.24 -10.48 5.00
C LEU A 31 -36.82 -9.97 4.72
N LEU A 32 -36.56 -8.66 4.90
CA LEU A 32 -35.21 -8.09 4.82
C LEU A 32 -34.30 -8.63 5.92
N ALA A 33 -34.79 -8.72 7.16
CA ALA A 33 -34.02 -9.29 8.27
C ALA A 33 -33.72 -10.78 8.04
N ALA A 34 -34.67 -11.56 7.55
CA ALA A 34 -34.47 -12.96 7.19
C ALA A 34 -33.48 -13.14 6.02
N ALA A 35 -33.51 -12.23 5.03
CA ALA A 35 -32.55 -12.22 3.93
C ALA A 35 -31.13 -11.85 4.37
N LEU A 36 -31.00 -10.93 5.35
CA LEU A 36 -29.70 -10.54 5.93
C LEU A 36 -29.12 -11.64 6.83
N LEU A 37 -29.98 -12.42 7.50
CA LEU A 37 -29.60 -13.54 8.37
C LEU A 37 -29.48 -14.90 7.64
N SER A 38 -29.58 -14.91 6.31
CA SER A 38 -29.33 -16.11 5.51
C SER A 38 -27.81 -16.40 5.43
N PRO A 39 -27.36 -17.66 5.57
CA PRO A 39 -25.94 -18.01 5.46
C PRO A 39 -25.33 -17.78 4.05
N GLU A 40 -26.16 -17.52 3.03
CA GLU A 40 -25.71 -17.12 1.69
C GLU A 40 -25.69 -15.58 1.49
N SER A 41 -26.03 -14.79 2.51
CA SER A 41 -26.05 -13.33 2.41
C SER A 41 -24.63 -12.74 2.56
N PRO A 42 -24.23 -11.75 1.73
CA PRO A 42 -22.93 -11.08 1.85
C PRO A 42 -22.79 -10.22 3.12
N PHE A 43 -23.83 -10.12 3.94
CA PHE A 43 -23.88 -9.33 5.17
C PHE A 43 -23.98 -10.18 6.44
N PHE A 44 -23.98 -11.52 6.32
CA PHE A 44 -24.16 -12.45 7.45
C PHE A 44 -23.11 -12.28 8.57
N TYR A 45 -21.91 -11.79 8.21
CA TYR A 45 -20.81 -11.54 9.15
C TYR A 45 -20.67 -10.07 9.60
N LEU A 46 -21.61 -9.18 9.26
CA LEU A 46 -21.54 -7.79 9.71
C LEU A 46 -22.06 -7.69 11.16
N PRO A 47 -21.27 -7.27 12.16
CA PRO A 47 -21.81 -6.99 13.48
C PRO A 47 -22.81 -5.82 13.38
N LEU A 48 -23.96 -5.97 14.03
CA LEU A 48 -25.01 -4.96 14.12
C LEU A 48 -24.52 -3.74 14.94
N ARG A 49 -23.68 -2.91 14.35
CA ARG A 49 -23.32 -1.58 14.85
C ARG A 49 -23.37 -0.59 13.70
N ILE A 50 -24.59 -0.20 13.32
CA ILE A 50 -24.79 0.95 12.44
C ILE A 50 -25.30 2.13 13.28
N ALA A 51 -24.56 3.23 13.14
CA ALA A 51 -24.99 4.62 13.30
C ALA A 51 -25.28 5.16 14.72
N LEU A 52 -24.25 5.18 15.55
CA LEU A 52 -23.94 6.36 16.37
C LEU A 52 -22.42 6.57 16.32
N SER A 53 -21.94 7.21 15.24
CA SER A 53 -20.59 7.78 15.22
C SER A 53 -20.59 9.02 16.13
N SER A 54 -20.59 8.78 17.44
CA SER A 54 -19.93 9.71 18.34
C SER A 54 -18.45 9.52 18.07
N ARG A 55 -17.80 10.50 17.44
CA ARG A 55 -16.34 10.56 17.31
C ARG A 55 -15.75 10.32 18.70
N ARG A 56 -15.25 9.11 18.95
CA ARG A 56 -14.43 8.87 20.14
C ARG A 56 -13.18 9.73 19.94
N PRO A 57 -12.72 10.47 20.96
CA PRO A 57 -11.40 11.07 20.89
C PRO A 57 -10.41 9.95 20.54
N ARG A 58 -9.57 10.18 19.52
CA ARG A 58 -8.50 9.25 19.10
C ARG A 58 -7.47 9.21 20.22
N ILE A 59 -7.76 8.39 21.22
CA ILE A 59 -6.85 8.13 22.33
C ILE A 59 -5.74 7.26 21.73
N TYR A 60 -4.50 7.73 21.83
CA TYR A 60 -3.31 6.92 21.64
C TYR A 60 -3.53 5.56 22.29
N ASP A 61 -3.64 4.50 21.48
CA ASP A 61 -3.72 3.13 21.97
C ASP A 61 -2.27 2.59 22.05
N PRO A 62 -1.66 2.56 23.26
CA PRO A 62 -0.31 2.04 23.43
C PRO A 62 -0.22 0.53 23.15
N THR A 63 -1.35 -0.17 23.06
CA THR A 63 -1.43 -1.63 22.90
C THR A 63 -1.75 -2.00 21.46
N CYS A 64 -0.84 -1.65 20.54
CA CYS A 64 -0.86 -2.24 19.20
C CYS A 64 -0.37 -3.70 19.30
N ASP A 65 -1.30 -4.66 19.39
CA ASP A 65 -1.00 -6.07 19.61
C ASP A 65 -0.10 -6.64 18.51
N SER A 66 -0.27 -6.16 17.28
CA SER A 66 0.56 -6.59 16.15
C SER A 66 2.04 -6.26 16.34
N ARG A 67 2.41 -5.13 16.97
CA ARG A 67 3.83 -4.80 17.26
C ARG A 67 4.47 -5.77 18.24
N ARG A 68 3.71 -6.25 19.22
CA ARG A 68 4.20 -7.20 20.24
C ARG A 68 4.29 -8.60 19.65
N ASP A 69 3.27 -9.01 18.91
CA ASP A 69 3.06 -10.41 18.58
C ASP A 69 3.61 -10.80 17.20
N HIS A 70 3.92 -9.84 16.31
CA HIS A 70 4.37 -10.10 14.93
C HIS A 70 5.50 -11.12 14.84
N HIS A 71 6.52 -11.00 15.68
CA HIS A 71 7.66 -11.94 15.71
C HIS A 71 7.24 -13.39 15.92
N SER A 72 6.14 -13.66 16.63
CA SER A 72 5.65 -15.03 16.87
C SER A 72 5.03 -15.68 15.63
N TYR A 73 4.60 -14.87 14.66
CA TYR A 73 3.99 -15.34 13.40
C TYR A 73 4.98 -15.27 12.22
N SER A 74 6.01 -14.43 12.32
CA SER A 74 7.10 -14.36 11.35
C SER A 74 8.27 -15.31 11.67
N ALA A 75 8.36 -15.83 12.90
CA ALA A 75 9.35 -16.83 13.28
C ALA A 75 8.85 -18.25 12.98
N THR A 76 8.53 -18.57 11.72
CA THR A 76 8.36 -19.98 11.35
C THR A 76 9.75 -20.64 11.29
N LYS A 77 9.79 -21.91 11.72
CA LYS A 77 10.97 -22.81 11.71
C LYS A 77 11.63 -22.96 10.32
N TYR A 78 11.03 -22.38 9.27
CA TYR A 78 11.36 -22.52 7.86
C TYR A 78 11.83 -21.22 7.18
N HIS A 79 11.78 -20.06 7.84
CA HIS A 79 12.66 -18.94 7.47
C HIS A 79 14.10 -19.36 7.79
N ARG A 80 14.71 -20.12 6.87
CA ARG A 80 16.09 -20.64 6.99
C ARG A 80 17.11 -19.51 7.13
N THR A 81 16.75 -18.31 6.70
CA THR A 81 17.51 -17.07 6.86
C THR A 81 16.88 -16.21 7.95
N PRO A 82 17.65 -15.75 8.95
CA PRO A 82 17.21 -14.75 9.91
C PRO A 82 16.63 -13.54 9.18
N SER A 83 15.55 -12.96 9.71
CA SER A 83 15.05 -11.68 9.23
C SER A 83 16.19 -10.66 9.24
N PRO A 84 16.36 -9.85 8.18
CA PRO A 84 17.34 -8.76 8.17
C PRO A 84 17.19 -7.90 9.41
N GLN A 85 18.30 -7.54 10.04
CA GLN A 85 18.32 -6.72 11.24
C GLN A 85 18.60 -5.26 10.86
N PRO A 86 17.86 -4.29 11.42
CA PRO A 86 18.11 -2.89 11.14
C PRO A 86 19.49 -2.47 11.66
N SER A 87 20.16 -1.56 10.95
CA SER A 87 21.44 -1.03 11.41
C SER A 87 21.27 -0.21 12.71
N PRO A 88 22.30 -0.16 13.59
CA PRO A 88 22.26 0.71 14.76
C PRO A 88 22.04 2.18 14.40
N TYR A 89 22.54 2.62 13.23
CA TYR A 89 22.35 3.98 12.74
C TYR A 89 20.89 4.26 12.36
N LEU A 90 20.22 3.33 11.68
CA LEU A 90 18.79 3.42 11.40
C LEU A 90 17.98 3.47 12.71
N LEU A 91 18.30 2.62 13.68
CA LEU A 91 17.61 2.62 14.98
C LEU A 91 17.75 3.98 15.67
N ALA A 92 18.95 4.55 15.71
CA ALA A 92 19.17 5.88 16.27
C ALA A 92 18.39 6.96 15.52
N LYS A 93 18.44 6.95 14.17
CA LYS A 93 17.69 7.89 13.32
C LYS A 93 16.18 7.82 13.57
N LEU A 94 15.63 6.63 13.77
CA LEU A 94 14.21 6.45 14.07
C LEU A 94 13.85 7.03 15.45
N ARG A 95 14.71 6.89 16.47
CA ARG A 95 14.50 7.50 17.79
C ARG A 95 14.54 9.04 17.72
N ASP A 96 15.52 9.58 17.01
CA ASP A 96 15.61 11.03 16.76
C ASP A 96 14.36 11.54 16.02
N TYR A 97 13.86 10.77 15.07
CA TYR A 97 12.63 11.09 14.36
C TYR A 97 11.39 11.06 15.27
N GLU A 98 11.27 10.06 16.16
CA GLU A 98 10.17 10.01 17.15
C GLU A 98 10.18 11.27 18.05
N ASP A 99 11.36 11.74 18.46
CA ASP A 99 11.51 12.96 19.25
C ASP A 99 11.16 14.23 18.45
N LEU A 100 11.60 14.31 17.19
CA LEU A 100 11.19 15.36 16.26
C LEU A 100 9.66 15.40 16.12
N HIS A 101 9.05 14.24 15.90
CA HIS A 101 7.61 14.15 15.68
C HIS A 101 6.82 14.46 16.96
N ARG A 102 7.31 14.09 18.14
CA ARG A 102 6.69 14.45 19.41
C ARG A 102 6.73 15.96 19.67
N ARG A 103 7.81 16.63 19.27
CA ARG A 103 8.01 18.07 19.47
C ARG A 103 7.26 18.94 18.46
N CYS A 104 7.17 18.51 17.21
CA CYS A 104 6.64 19.31 16.10
C CYS A 104 5.28 18.80 15.59
N GLY A 105 4.80 17.63 16.04
CA GLY A 105 3.62 16.97 15.51
C GLY A 105 2.29 17.54 15.98
N PRO A 106 1.17 16.96 15.51
CA PRO A 106 -0.18 17.46 15.79
C PRO A 106 -0.58 17.45 17.26
N LEU A 107 0.00 16.56 18.07
CA LEU A 107 -0.31 16.48 19.50
C LEU A 107 0.37 17.58 20.32
N SER A 108 1.57 18.03 19.91
CA SER A 108 2.23 19.19 20.52
C SER A 108 1.60 20.50 20.06
N ASP A 109 1.12 20.54 18.82
CA ASP A 109 0.51 21.72 18.23
C ASP A 109 -0.64 21.34 17.28
N PRO A 110 -1.91 21.55 17.67
CA PRO A 110 -3.05 21.24 16.83
C PRO A 110 -3.38 22.35 15.81
N THR A 111 -2.70 23.49 15.84
CA THR A 111 -2.93 24.65 14.95
C THR A 111 -1.97 24.68 13.76
N LEU A 112 -1.37 23.53 13.41
CA LEU A 112 -0.49 23.38 12.25
C LEU A 112 -1.12 23.94 10.97
N ASN A 113 -0.58 25.07 10.52
CA ASN A 113 -1.11 25.83 9.40
C ASN A 113 0.05 26.34 8.51
N PRO A 114 0.14 25.92 7.24
CA PRO A 114 1.17 26.38 6.31
C PRO A 114 1.03 27.85 5.89
N GLN A 115 -0.10 28.49 6.18
CA GLN A 115 -0.34 29.92 5.91
C GLN A 115 0.16 30.83 7.03
N GLU A 116 0.47 30.27 8.20
CA GLU A 116 1.00 31.02 9.34
C GLU A 116 2.53 30.92 9.33
N PHE A 117 3.20 32.08 9.32
CA PHE A 117 4.66 32.13 9.35
C PHE A 117 5.14 31.66 10.72
N ARG A 118 5.78 30.49 10.76
CA ARG A 118 6.42 29.96 11.97
C ARG A 118 7.92 30.17 11.86
N THR A 119 8.52 30.74 12.89
CA THR A 119 9.97 30.93 13.03
C THR A 119 10.68 29.69 13.57
N ASP A 120 9.93 28.60 13.74
CA ASP A 120 10.37 27.43 14.47
C ASP A 120 11.11 26.46 13.52
N ASP A 121 12.06 25.69 14.05
CA ASP A 121 12.87 24.71 13.28
C ASP A 121 12.07 23.51 12.71
N CYS A 122 10.73 23.53 12.78
CA CYS A 122 9.88 22.42 12.34
C CYS A 122 9.55 22.54 10.85
N LYS A 123 9.95 21.53 10.07
CA LYS A 123 9.56 21.36 8.67
C LYS A 123 8.66 20.14 8.52
N PHE A 124 7.79 20.17 7.51
CA PHE A 124 6.73 19.18 7.34
C PHE A 124 6.71 18.63 5.93
N VAL A 125 6.29 17.37 5.82
CA VAL A 125 5.88 16.75 4.57
C VAL A 125 4.51 16.10 4.77
N VAL A 126 3.55 16.56 3.97
CA VAL A 126 2.18 16.06 3.96
C VAL A 126 2.04 15.07 2.81
N TYR A 127 1.75 13.81 3.13
CA TYR A 127 1.44 12.77 2.15
C TYR A 127 -0.06 12.71 1.90
N ALA A 128 -0.46 12.85 0.63
CA ALA A 128 -1.84 12.66 0.21
C ALA A 128 -1.94 11.40 -0.66
N PRO A 129 -2.38 10.27 -0.08
CA PRO A 129 -2.38 8.98 -0.76
C PRO A 129 -3.37 8.94 -1.93
N SER A 130 -3.04 8.19 -2.98
CA SER A 130 -3.90 7.95 -4.14
C SER A 130 -3.75 6.52 -4.67
N GLN A 131 -4.65 6.10 -5.56
CA GLN A 131 -4.71 4.72 -6.10
C GLN A 131 -5.06 3.65 -5.06
N GLY A 132 -4.79 2.37 -5.40
CA GLY A 132 -5.06 1.22 -4.54
C GLY A 132 -4.13 1.12 -3.33
N LEU A 133 -4.50 0.29 -2.35
CA LEU A 133 -3.78 0.15 -1.07
C LEU A 133 -2.28 -0.13 -1.22
N GLY A 134 -1.87 -1.02 -2.14
CA GLY A 134 -0.45 -1.33 -2.37
C GLY A 134 0.37 -0.10 -2.76
N ASN A 135 -0.14 0.73 -3.67
CA ASN A 135 0.50 1.98 -4.08
C ASN A 135 0.61 2.97 -2.92
N ARG A 136 -0.46 3.09 -2.12
CA ARG A 136 -0.51 3.99 -0.95
C ARG A 136 0.49 3.59 0.11
N ILE A 137 0.69 2.28 0.34
CA ILE A 137 1.70 1.75 1.26
C ILE A 137 3.12 2.05 0.77
N LEU A 138 3.42 1.77 -0.50
CA LEU A 138 4.73 2.04 -1.09
C LEU A 138 5.03 3.55 -1.13
N GLY A 139 4.02 4.35 -1.45
CA GLY A 139 4.10 5.80 -1.45
C GLY A 139 4.39 6.35 -0.06
N LEU A 140 3.58 5.96 0.93
CA LEU A 140 3.77 6.33 2.34
C LEU A 140 5.17 5.99 2.86
N SER A 141 5.67 4.79 2.55
CA SER A 141 7.01 4.35 2.95
C SER A 141 8.11 5.20 2.29
N SER A 142 7.93 5.55 1.02
CA SER A 142 8.86 6.43 0.30
C SER A 142 8.84 7.86 0.85
N THR A 143 7.65 8.39 1.16
CA THR A 143 7.51 9.71 1.77
C THR A 143 8.14 9.76 3.15
N PHE A 144 7.98 8.70 3.96
CA PHE A 144 8.60 8.59 5.27
C PHE A 144 10.13 8.58 5.18
N LEU A 145 10.71 7.79 4.25
CA LEU A 145 12.15 7.83 4.05
C LEU A 145 12.63 9.23 3.64
N TYR A 146 11.93 9.89 2.73
CA TYR A 146 12.25 11.26 2.36
C TYR A 146 12.14 12.22 3.57
N ALA A 147 11.18 12.00 4.48
CA ALA A 147 11.05 12.75 5.73
C ALA A 147 12.28 12.55 6.64
N LEU A 148 12.77 11.31 6.78
CA LEU A 148 14.00 10.98 7.52
C LEU A 148 15.24 11.66 6.93
N LEU A 149 15.37 11.65 5.60
CA LEU A 149 16.51 12.25 4.89
C LEU A 149 16.53 13.78 4.98
N THR A 150 15.35 14.40 5.12
CA THR A 150 15.20 15.86 5.10
C THR A 150 14.83 16.48 6.45
N ASN A 151 14.83 15.67 7.52
CA ASN A 151 14.44 16.06 8.88
C ASN A 151 13.08 16.77 8.92
N ARG A 152 12.06 16.16 8.29
CA ARG A 152 10.69 16.68 8.25
C ARG A 152 9.75 15.79 9.05
N VAL A 153 8.72 16.37 9.65
CA VAL A 153 7.60 15.63 10.23
C VAL A 153 6.70 15.14 9.10
N LEU A 154 6.45 13.83 9.03
CA LEU A 154 5.45 13.24 8.14
C LEU A 154 4.05 13.41 8.72
N LEU A 155 3.15 14.01 7.94
CA LEU A 155 1.71 14.02 8.20
C LEU A 155 0.99 13.35 7.04
N VAL A 156 -0.06 12.60 7.32
CA VAL A 156 -0.74 11.78 6.33
C VAL A 156 -2.23 12.07 6.33
N GLU A 157 -2.76 12.40 5.16
CA GLU A 157 -4.20 12.50 4.96
C GLU A 157 -4.79 11.12 4.67
N PHE A 158 -4.99 10.32 5.72
CA PHE A 158 -5.76 9.09 5.62
C PHE A 158 -7.22 9.47 5.38
N GLY A 159 -7.65 9.34 4.12
CA GLY A 159 -9.06 9.44 3.77
C GLY A 159 -9.90 8.41 4.54
N PRO A 160 -11.24 8.49 4.47
CA PRO A 160 -12.12 7.60 5.22
C PRO A 160 -11.90 6.11 4.89
N ASP A 161 -11.32 5.82 3.72
CA ASP A 161 -11.05 4.47 3.26
C ASP A 161 -9.72 3.87 3.76
N MET A 162 -8.91 4.64 4.49
CA MET A 162 -7.69 4.14 5.16
C MET A 162 -7.70 4.34 6.67
N GLU A 163 -8.79 4.88 7.21
CA GLU A 163 -8.99 5.01 8.65
C GLU A 163 -8.90 3.62 9.32
N ASP A 164 -8.24 3.57 10.48
CA ASP A 164 -8.10 2.37 11.32
C ASP A 164 -7.46 1.13 10.65
N LEU A 165 -6.76 1.27 9.51
CA LEU A 165 -5.98 0.16 8.93
C LEU A 165 -4.69 -0.14 9.70
N PHE A 166 -4.06 0.90 10.23
CA PHE A 166 -2.75 0.84 10.85
C PHE A 166 -2.80 1.38 12.28
N CYS A 167 -1.95 0.84 13.14
CA CYS A 167 -1.64 1.48 14.41
C CYS A 167 -0.82 2.76 14.21
N GLU A 168 -0.84 3.64 15.22
CA GLU A 168 0.09 4.78 15.28
C GLU A 168 1.55 4.28 15.29
N PRO A 169 2.43 4.85 14.45
CA PRO A 169 3.83 4.43 14.38
C PRO A 169 4.76 5.17 15.33
N PHE A 170 4.36 6.34 15.82
CA PHE A 170 5.24 7.22 16.58
C PHE A 170 4.76 7.33 18.03
N PRO A 171 5.58 6.96 19.04
CA PRO A 171 5.18 7.02 20.44
C PRO A 171 4.79 8.44 20.90
N ASN A 172 3.65 8.55 21.58
CA ASN A 172 3.11 9.81 22.09
C ASN A 172 2.91 10.90 21.01
N SER A 173 2.57 10.48 19.80
CA SER A 173 2.31 11.37 18.67
C SER A 173 1.23 10.78 17.76
N THR A 174 0.84 11.52 16.73
CA THR A 174 -0.04 11.04 15.66
C THR A 174 0.48 11.52 14.30
N TRP A 175 0.55 10.60 13.34
CA TRP A 175 0.88 10.95 11.95
C TRP A 175 -0.31 11.46 11.14
N TYR A 176 -1.53 11.45 11.71
CA TYR A 176 -2.70 11.93 11.00
C TYR A 176 -2.61 13.44 10.75
N LEU A 177 -2.93 13.86 9.54
CA LEU A 177 -3.08 15.27 9.22
C LEU A 177 -4.28 15.85 10.03
N PRO A 178 -4.12 17.00 10.71
CA PRO A 178 -5.20 17.63 11.45
C PRO A 178 -6.44 17.92 10.60
N GLU A 179 -7.64 17.79 11.19
CA GLU A 179 -8.90 18.16 10.51
C GLU A 179 -8.99 19.65 10.19
N THR A 180 -8.26 20.47 10.95
CA THR A 180 -8.16 21.93 10.80
C THR A 180 -7.20 22.36 9.69
N PHE A 181 -6.47 21.44 9.06
CA PHE A 181 -5.49 21.78 8.03
C PHE A 181 -6.16 22.41 6.79
N PRO A 182 -5.78 23.63 6.36
CA PRO A 182 -6.59 24.45 5.42
C PRO A 182 -6.68 23.87 4.01
N PHE A 183 -5.69 23.07 3.59
CA PHE A 183 -5.62 22.51 2.24
C PHE A 183 -6.00 21.04 2.16
N ARG A 184 -6.49 20.43 3.25
CA ARG A 184 -6.71 18.98 3.40
C ARG A 184 -7.39 18.34 2.20
N PHE A 185 -8.51 18.90 1.76
CA PHE A 185 -9.32 18.38 0.64
C PHE A 185 -8.90 18.91 -0.74
N GLN A 186 -7.89 19.78 -0.80
CA GLN A 186 -7.46 20.47 -2.02
C GLN A 186 -6.14 19.95 -2.56
N LEU A 187 -5.36 19.20 -1.77
CA LEU A 187 -4.02 18.74 -2.11
C LEU A 187 -3.96 18.07 -3.49
N GLN A 188 -4.96 17.29 -3.89
CA GLN A 188 -4.99 16.59 -5.18
C GLN A 188 -5.74 17.35 -6.29
N SER A 189 -6.23 18.56 -6.02
CA SER A 189 -7.03 19.32 -6.98
C SER A 189 -6.16 19.96 -8.07
N HIS A 190 -6.68 20.01 -9.31
CA HIS A 190 -6.01 20.68 -10.43
C HIS A 190 -5.69 22.16 -10.13
N ARG A 191 -6.58 22.85 -9.41
CA ARG A 191 -6.35 24.25 -9.00
C ARG A 191 -5.15 24.37 -8.07
N PHE A 192 -5.03 23.46 -7.10
CA PHE A 192 -3.91 23.43 -6.17
C PHE A 192 -2.60 23.11 -6.90
N ARG A 193 -2.60 22.11 -7.78
CA ARG A 193 -1.43 21.80 -8.63
C ARG A 193 -0.96 23.01 -9.43
N LYS A 194 -1.88 23.69 -10.11
CA LYS A 194 -1.54 24.88 -10.91
C LYS A 194 -0.90 26.01 -10.09
N ALA A 195 -1.26 26.13 -8.82
CA ALA A 195 -0.80 27.21 -7.95
C ALA A 195 0.49 26.88 -7.18
N TYR A 196 0.66 25.61 -6.75
CA TYR A 196 1.69 25.23 -5.79
C TYR A 196 2.68 24.18 -6.32
N SER A 197 2.44 23.54 -7.46
CA SER A 197 3.32 22.45 -7.93
C SER A 197 4.67 22.97 -8.39
N PHE A 198 5.74 22.34 -7.90
CA PHE A 198 7.11 22.61 -8.30
C PHE A 198 7.29 22.57 -9.82
N GLY A 199 6.85 21.50 -10.48
CA GLY A 199 6.97 21.39 -11.93
C GLY A 199 6.16 22.44 -12.69
N THR A 200 4.99 22.84 -12.20
CA THR A 200 4.20 23.90 -12.84
C THR A 200 4.84 25.28 -12.67
N LEU A 201 5.45 25.55 -11.52
CA LEU A 201 6.16 26.82 -11.29
C LEU A 201 7.42 26.91 -12.17
N LEU A 202 8.19 25.83 -12.30
CA LEU A 202 9.34 25.76 -13.21
C LEU A 202 8.93 25.95 -14.68
N GLN A 203 7.87 25.25 -15.11
CA GLN A 203 7.37 25.39 -16.47
C GLN A 203 6.97 26.85 -16.78
N LYS A 204 6.28 27.50 -15.84
CA LYS A 204 5.86 28.89 -16.01
C LYS A 204 7.05 29.85 -16.08
N GLU A 205 8.08 29.62 -15.26
CA GLU A 205 9.31 30.40 -15.29
C GLU A 205 9.96 30.35 -16.69
N GLU A 206 10.11 29.15 -17.26
CA GLU A 206 10.70 28.99 -18.59
C GLU A 206 9.85 29.70 -19.67
N GLU A 207 8.53 29.57 -19.61
CA GLU A 207 7.61 30.26 -20.53
C GLU A 207 7.73 31.80 -20.44
N ASP A 208 7.88 32.36 -19.24
CA ASP A 208 8.03 33.80 -19.01
C ASP A 208 9.42 34.31 -19.46
N GLN A 209 10.47 33.49 -19.30
CA GLN A 209 11.81 33.78 -19.82
C GLN A 209 11.85 33.80 -21.36
N GLN A 210 11.19 32.83 -22.01
CA GLN A 210 11.10 32.77 -23.48
C GLN A 210 10.38 33.99 -24.07
N LYS A 211 9.40 34.56 -23.35
CA LYS A 211 8.69 35.78 -23.76
C LYS A 211 9.51 37.07 -23.56
N LYS A 212 10.74 36.98 -23.02
CA LYS A 212 11.56 38.12 -22.57
C LYS A 212 10.87 39.00 -21.50
N GLU A 213 9.88 38.44 -20.82
CA GLU A 213 9.14 39.10 -19.75
C GLU A 213 9.76 38.80 -18.37
N GLY A 214 10.62 37.78 -18.27
CA GLY A 214 11.17 37.30 -17.00
C GLY A 214 12.62 37.70 -16.69
N LYS A 215 12.84 38.23 -15.47
CA LYS A 215 14.13 38.19 -14.71
C LYS A 215 14.06 37.25 -13.49
N PHE A 216 12.95 36.54 -13.32
CA PHE A 216 12.68 35.72 -12.15
C PHE A 216 13.29 34.31 -12.32
N SER A 217 14.02 33.87 -11.30
CA SER A 217 14.52 32.49 -11.15
C SER A 217 13.92 31.91 -9.88
N LEU A 218 13.11 30.86 -10.00
CA LEU A 218 12.43 30.23 -8.86
C LEU A 218 13.45 29.70 -7.86
N LEU A 219 14.50 29.04 -8.36
CA LEU A 219 15.51 28.38 -7.53
C LEU A 219 16.36 29.38 -6.74
N ASP A 220 16.53 30.60 -7.26
CA ASP A 220 17.25 31.70 -6.61
C ASP A 220 16.35 32.61 -5.74
N SER A 221 15.03 32.41 -5.82
CA SER A 221 14.05 33.21 -5.06
C SER A 221 13.89 32.73 -3.61
N SER A 222 13.20 33.55 -2.80
CA SER A 222 12.79 33.14 -1.46
C SER A 222 11.81 31.97 -1.53
N ALA A 223 12.08 30.92 -0.77
CA ALA A 223 11.26 29.71 -0.77
C ALA A 223 9.81 30.02 -0.33
N PRO A 224 8.80 29.49 -1.03
CA PRO A 224 7.41 29.64 -0.59
C PRO A 224 7.19 28.93 0.75
N ALA A 225 6.13 29.29 1.46
CA ALA A 225 5.75 28.60 2.70
C ALA A 225 5.30 27.15 2.43
N LEU A 226 4.68 26.91 1.28
CA LEU A 226 4.15 25.62 0.85
C LEU A 226 4.52 25.36 -0.61
N LEU A 227 5.02 24.15 -0.89
CA LEU A 227 5.30 23.67 -2.23
C LEU A 227 4.71 22.27 -2.40
N GLN A 228 4.05 22.03 -3.53
CA GLN A 228 3.60 20.70 -3.90
C GLN A 228 4.66 20.00 -4.78
N ILE A 229 4.96 18.75 -4.44
CA ILE A 229 5.70 17.82 -5.29
C ILE A 229 4.69 16.82 -5.85
N PHE A 230 4.36 16.97 -7.13
CA PHE A 230 3.38 16.14 -7.82
C PHE A 230 4.09 15.08 -8.67
N LEU A 231 4.05 13.82 -8.24
CA LEU A 231 4.69 12.68 -8.91
C LEU A 231 3.69 11.52 -9.12
N GLN A 232 2.40 11.84 -9.21
CA GLN A 232 1.34 10.90 -9.52
C GLN A 232 1.16 10.77 -11.05
N ASP A 233 0.63 9.64 -11.53
CA ASP A 233 0.22 9.34 -12.92
C ASP A 233 0.35 10.50 -13.93
N LYS A 234 1.23 10.34 -14.92
CA LYS A 234 1.51 11.32 -15.99
C LYS A 234 2.03 12.67 -15.48
N TYR A 235 2.77 12.66 -14.37
CA TYR A 235 3.59 13.81 -13.99
C TYR A 235 4.55 14.20 -15.13
N ASN A 236 4.73 15.50 -15.34
CA ASN A 236 5.39 16.02 -16.53
C ASN A 236 6.92 16.02 -16.38
N ASP A 237 7.64 16.45 -17.43
CA ASP A 237 9.11 16.47 -17.39
C ASP A 237 9.68 17.48 -16.38
N TYR A 238 8.95 18.53 -16.03
CA TYR A 238 9.35 19.49 -14.99
C TYR A 238 9.13 18.92 -13.59
N ASP A 239 8.05 18.16 -13.37
CA ASP A 239 7.79 17.48 -12.11
C ASP A 239 8.91 16.47 -11.80
N LYS A 240 9.45 15.79 -12.83
CA LYS A 240 10.61 14.88 -12.71
C LYS A 240 11.85 15.55 -12.16
N LEU A 241 12.04 16.86 -12.36
CA LEU A 241 13.22 17.61 -11.91
C LEU A 241 13.37 17.65 -10.38
N PHE A 242 12.35 17.23 -9.62
CA PHE A 242 12.49 16.92 -8.21
C PHE A 242 13.66 15.95 -7.94
N PHE A 243 13.90 14.97 -8.81
CA PHE A 243 14.98 13.97 -8.63
C PHE A 243 16.38 14.48 -9.00
N ARG A 244 16.58 15.79 -9.18
CA ARG A 244 17.91 16.38 -9.45
C ARG A 244 18.51 16.96 -8.16
N ASP A 245 19.77 16.64 -7.89
CA ASP A 245 20.50 17.14 -6.71
C ASP A 245 20.51 18.67 -6.62
N GLU A 246 20.70 19.36 -7.74
CA GLU A 246 20.71 20.83 -7.83
C GLU A 246 19.40 21.49 -7.34
N ASN A 247 18.27 20.78 -7.48
CA ASN A 247 16.96 21.31 -7.08
C ASN A 247 16.63 21.04 -5.61
N GLN A 248 17.26 20.05 -4.99
CA GLN A 248 17.01 19.71 -3.58
C GLN A 248 17.42 20.84 -2.63
N GLY A 249 18.43 21.64 -2.99
CA GLY A 249 18.81 22.82 -2.22
C GLY A 249 17.67 23.83 -2.06
N PHE A 250 16.85 24.03 -3.10
CA PHE A 250 15.66 24.87 -3.04
C PHE A 250 14.53 24.19 -2.26
N VAL A 251 14.21 22.93 -2.60
CA VAL A 251 13.12 22.17 -1.96
C VAL A 251 13.35 22.02 -0.44
N HIS A 252 14.61 21.88 0.00
CA HIS A 252 14.95 21.79 1.41
C HIS A 252 14.61 23.06 2.19
N ARG A 253 14.63 24.25 1.57
CA ARG A 253 14.30 25.53 2.24
C ARG A 253 12.80 25.72 2.49
N VAL A 254 11.95 25.05 1.72
CA VAL A 254 10.49 25.14 1.86
C VAL A 254 10.06 24.48 3.18
N PRO A 255 9.33 25.15 4.08
CA PRO A 255 8.94 24.56 5.36
C PRO A 255 7.85 23.48 5.20
N TRP A 256 6.87 23.68 4.32
CA TRP A 256 5.81 22.69 4.07
C TRP A 256 5.90 22.09 2.67
N LEU A 257 6.01 20.77 2.59
CA LEU A 257 5.88 20.03 1.34
C LEU A 257 4.57 19.28 1.30
N ALA A 258 3.84 19.35 0.19
CA ALA A 258 2.73 18.44 -0.11
C ALA A 258 3.21 17.42 -1.16
N LEU A 259 3.49 16.19 -0.75
CA LEU A 259 3.91 15.12 -1.65
C LEU A 259 2.69 14.31 -2.12
N VAL A 260 2.44 14.33 -3.43
CA VAL A 260 1.31 13.63 -4.07
C VAL A 260 1.87 12.63 -5.07
N HIS A 261 1.85 11.34 -4.71
CA HIS A 261 2.36 10.26 -5.57
C HIS A 261 1.82 8.89 -5.16
N ASP A 262 1.91 7.94 -6.08
CA ASP A 262 1.44 6.56 -5.99
C ASP A 262 2.54 5.51 -6.25
N GLY A 263 3.80 5.93 -6.37
CA GLY A 263 4.95 5.07 -6.63
C GLY A 263 5.93 4.88 -5.47
N TYR A 264 6.78 3.86 -5.59
CA TYR A 264 7.92 3.59 -4.71
C TYR A 264 9.14 4.42 -5.13
N LEU A 265 9.30 5.64 -4.62
CA LEU A 265 10.28 6.61 -5.15
C LEU A 265 11.74 6.32 -4.75
N ILE A 266 11.94 5.38 -3.83
CA ILE A 266 13.22 5.12 -3.15
C ILE A 266 14.38 4.81 -4.12
N PRO A 267 14.20 4.02 -5.20
CA PRO A 267 15.29 3.77 -6.15
C PRO A 267 15.86 5.07 -6.74
N CYS A 268 15.04 6.09 -6.99
CA CYS A 268 15.52 7.38 -7.47
C CYS A 268 16.19 8.21 -6.37
N LEU A 269 15.79 8.07 -5.10
CA LEU A 269 16.50 8.70 -3.99
C LEU A 269 17.94 8.16 -3.84
N PHE A 270 18.15 6.86 -4.12
CA PHE A 270 19.49 6.26 -4.16
C PHE A 270 20.36 6.74 -5.32
N GLN A 271 19.76 7.25 -6.40
CA GLN A 271 20.49 7.86 -7.51
C GLN A 271 20.91 9.32 -7.22
N MET A 272 20.38 9.94 -6.17
CA MET A 272 20.71 11.32 -5.81
C MET A 272 21.94 11.36 -4.90
N GLN A 273 22.97 12.07 -5.34
CA GLN A 273 24.25 12.12 -4.62
C GLN A 273 24.12 12.76 -3.24
N SER A 274 23.22 13.74 -3.10
CA SER A 274 22.92 14.44 -1.85
C SER A 274 22.32 13.53 -0.77
N PHE A 275 21.66 12.42 -1.14
CA PHE A 275 21.05 11.48 -0.20
C PHE A 275 21.82 10.18 -0.04
N ARG A 276 22.62 9.79 -1.03
CA ARG A 276 23.29 8.50 -1.10
C ARG A 276 24.09 8.15 0.17
N SER A 277 24.95 9.06 0.63
CA SER A 277 25.81 8.77 1.80
C SER A 277 25.02 8.53 3.09
N GLU A 278 23.89 9.21 3.27
CA GLU A 278 23.01 8.98 4.42
C GLU A 278 22.25 7.65 4.25
N LEU A 279 21.77 7.35 3.05
CA LEU A 279 21.09 6.10 2.73
C LEU A 279 21.99 4.87 2.96
N GLU A 280 23.26 4.92 2.57
CA GLU A 280 24.24 3.85 2.78
C GLU A 280 24.52 3.59 4.28
N LYS A 281 24.42 4.62 5.13
CA LYS A 281 24.54 4.46 6.60
C LYS A 281 23.28 3.89 7.21
N LEU A 282 22.10 4.36 6.76
CA LEU A 282 20.82 3.87 7.23
C LEU A 282 20.63 2.40 6.86
N PHE A 283 20.95 2.04 5.61
CA PHE A 283 20.75 0.72 5.03
C PHE A 283 22.06 0.18 4.45
N PRO A 284 22.94 -0.38 5.29
CA PRO A 284 24.14 -1.08 4.80
C PRO A 284 23.77 -2.24 3.86
N ASP A 285 22.70 -2.97 4.17
CA ASP A 285 22.03 -3.88 3.25
C ASP A 285 20.89 -3.13 2.53
N GLN A 286 21.21 -2.59 1.36
CA GLN A 286 20.29 -1.74 0.57
C GLN A 286 19.11 -2.54 -0.01
N GLU A 287 19.18 -3.87 -0.01
CA GLU A 287 18.10 -4.73 -0.49
C GLU A 287 16.97 -4.94 0.53
N THR A 288 17.01 -4.20 1.64
CA THR A 288 16.09 -4.35 2.78
C THR A 288 15.45 -3.04 3.23
N VAL A 289 15.52 -1.99 2.40
CA VAL A 289 15.02 -0.66 2.72
C VAL A 289 13.52 -0.68 3.01
N PHE A 290 12.70 -1.18 2.08
CA PHE A 290 11.26 -1.27 2.29
C PHE A 290 10.93 -2.23 3.43
N HIS A 291 11.67 -3.33 3.57
CA HIS A 291 11.46 -4.30 4.65
C HIS A 291 11.52 -3.65 6.04
N HIS A 292 12.56 -2.85 6.28
CA HIS A 292 12.74 -2.16 7.56
C HIS A 292 11.70 -1.06 7.76
N LEU A 293 11.43 -0.24 6.74
CA LEU A 293 10.45 0.85 6.83
C LEU A 293 9.04 0.31 7.05
N ALA A 294 8.65 -0.74 6.33
CA ALA A 294 7.34 -1.38 6.44
C ALA A 294 7.12 -1.97 7.83
N LYS A 295 8.11 -2.68 8.38
CA LYS A 295 8.01 -3.25 9.75
C LYS A 295 7.90 -2.18 10.83
N TYR A 296 8.54 -1.04 10.65
CA TYR A 296 8.46 0.07 11.59
C TYR A 296 7.10 0.80 11.51
N LEU A 297 6.66 1.15 10.30
CA LEU A 297 5.48 1.98 10.07
C LEU A 297 4.16 1.21 10.08
N LEU A 298 4.10 0.05 9.43
CA LEU A 298 2.86 -0.55 8.93
C LEU A 298 2.40 -1.72 9.81
N SER A 299 2.20 -1.43 11.09
CA SER A 299 1.60 -2.39 12.01
C SER A 299 0.08 -2.42 11.82
N PRO A 300 -0.54 -3.58 11.56
CA PRO A 300 -2.00 -3.69 11.48
C PRO A 300 -2.67 -3.20 12.75
N SER A 301 -3.80 -2.51 12.61
CA SER A 301 -4.66 -2.17 13.74
C SER A 301 -5.13 -3.41 14.49
N ASN A 302 -5.59 -3.24 15.73
CA ASN A 302 -6.05 -4.37 16.55
C ASN A 302 -7.22 -5.12 15.89
N GLU A 303 -8.13 -4.42 15.21
CA GLU A 303 -9.21 -5.03 14.42
C GLU A 303 -8.66 -5.90 13.29
N ALA A 304 -7.74 -5.36 12.48
CA ALA A 304 -7.09 -6.12 11.42
C ALA A 304 -6.35 -7.33 11.99
N TRP A 305 -5.63 -7.14 13.09
CA TRP A 305 -4.78 -8.14 13.72
C TRP A 305 -5.57 -9.32 14.30
N GLU A 306 -6.73 -9.06 14.92
CA GLU A 306 -7.63 -10.09 15.40
C GLU A 306 -8.05 -11.02 14.24
N HIS A 307 -8.46 -10.45 13.11
CA HIS A 307 -8.86 -11.24 11.95
C HIS A 307 -7.70 -11.98 11.29
N ILE A 308 -6.55 -11.32 11.12
CA ILE A 308 -5.33 -11.92 10.55
C ILE A 308 -4.91 -13.14 11.38
N THR A 309 -4.76 -12.96 12.70
CA THR A 309 -4.28 -14.03 13.57
C THR A 309 -5.32 -15.14 13.73
N GLY A 310 -6.62 -14.81 13.77
CA GLY A 310 -7.70 -15.78 13.77
C GLY A 310 -7.67 -16.69 12.53
N PHE A 311 -7.55 -16.09 11.34
CA PHE A 311 -7.44 -16.84 10.08
C PHE A 311 -6.16 -17.69 10.05
N TYR A 312 -5.02 -17.10 10.40
CA TYR A 312 -3.74 -17.82 10.40
C TYR A 312 -3.79 -19.06 11.31
N LYS A 313 -4.27 -18.91 12.55
CA LYS A 313 -4.38 -20.03 13.51
C LYS A 313 -5.32 -21.13 13.03
N ALA A 314 -6.43 -20.75 12.40
CA ALA A 314 -7.44 -21.69 11.93
C ALA A 314 -6.97 -22.51 10.71
N TYR A 315 -6.28 -21.87 9.76
CA TYR A 315 -6.08 -22.44 8.42
C TYR A 315 -4.60 -22.63 8.02
N LEU A 316 -3.69 -21.80 8.53
CA LEU A 316 -2.29 -21.76 8.04
C LEU A 316 -1.28 -22.31 9.06
N ALA A 317 -1.56 -22.20 10.35
CA ALA A 317 -0.58 -22.49 11.40
C ALA A 317 -0.14 -23.97 11.46
N LYS A 318 -1.02 -24.91 11.08
CA LYS A 318 -0.77 -26.35 11.20
C LYS A 318 0.07 -26.95 10.08
N ALA A 319 0.20 -26.26 8.94
CA ALA A 319 1.00 -26.76 7.83
C ALA A 319 2.49 -26.65 8.13
N GLU A 320 3.26 -27.61 7.61
CA GLU A 320 4.72 -27.56 7.64
C GLU A 320 5.27 -26.51 6.68
N GLU A 321 4.66 -26.31 5.51
CA GLU A 321 5.02 -25.28 4.53
C GLU A 321 3.81 -24.42 4.13
N ARG A 322 3.95 -23.09 4.13
CA ARG A 322 2.91 -22.14 3.74
C ARG A 322 3.27 -21.47 2.43
N ILE A 323 2.36 -21.52 1.45
CA ILE A 323 2.57 -20.93 0.13
C ILE A 323 1.54 -19.84 -0.11
N GLY A 324 1.98 -18.62 -0.33
CA GLY A 324 1.12 -17.48 -0.66
C GLY A 324 1.06 -17.25 -2.16
N PHE A 325 -0.13 -17.23 -2.72
CA PHE A 325 -0.41 -16.88 -4.11
C PHE A 325 -1.09 -15.52 -4.17
N GLN A 326 -0.37 -14.54 -4.68
CA GLN A 326 -0.90 -13.22 -4.97
C GLN A 326 -1.19 -13.12 -6.47
N ILE A 327 -2.48 -13.14 -6.84
CA ILE A 327 -2.92 -13.20 -8.23
C ILE A 327 -3.65 -11.91 -8.61
N ARG A 328 -3.02 -11.12 -9.50
CA ARG A 328 -3.57 -9.88 -10.04
C ARG A 328 -3.54 -9.90 -11.56
N VAL A 329 -4.71 -9.70 -12.16
CA VAL A 329 -4.88 -9.50 -13.61
C VAL A 329 -5.36 -8.08 -13.84
N PHE A 330 -4.53 -7.23 -14.44
CA PHE A 330 -4.85 -5.81 -14.67
C PHE A 330 -5.95 -5.62 -15.71
N GLU A 331 -5.97 -6.46 -16.75
CA GLU A 331 -6.92 -6.40 -17.86
C GLU A 331 -7.76 -7.70 -17.97
N PRO A 332 -8.64 -7.99 -17.00
CA PRO A 332 -9.37 -9.27 -16.94
C PRO A 332 -10.35 -9.49 -18.10
N LYS A 333 -10.67 -8.44 -18.87
CA LYS A 333 -11.49 -8.56 -20.10
C LYS A 333 -10.68 -8.98 -21.33
N LYS A 334 -9.36 -8.76 -21.32
CA LYS A 334 -8.45 -9.05 -22.44
C LYS A 334 -7.54 -10.24 -22.17
N THR A 335 -7.25 -10.50 -20.90
CA THR A 335 -6.43 -11.62 -20.45
C THR A 335 -7.32 -12.75 -19.95
N THR A 336 -7.24 -13.92 -20.61
CA THR A 336 -8.14 -15.05 -20.31
C THR A 336 -7.70 -15.79 -19.04
N PHE A 337 -8.67 -16.32 -18.31
CA PHE A 337 -8.42 -17.15 -17.12
C PHE A 337 -7.46 -18.33 -17.39
N PRO A 338 -7.64 -19.14 -18.47
CA PRO A 338 -6.74 -20.24 -18.77
C PRO A 338 -5.30 -19.80 -19.05
N ALA A 339 -5.10 -18.64 -19.69
CA ALA A 339 -3.75 -18.13 -19.96
C ALA A 339 -2.99 -17.80 -18.66
N VAL A 340 -3.69 -17.21 -17.68
CA VAL A 340 -3.11 -16.91 -16.36
C VAL A 340 -2.83 -18.19 -15.58
N MET A 341 -3.80 -19.11 -15.51
CA MET A 341 -3.61 -20.40 -14.84
C MET A 341 -2.45 -21.20 -15.43
N LYS A 342 -2.29 -21.19 -16.77
CA LYS A 342 -1.14 -21.81 -17.44
C LYS A 342 0.18 -21.26 -16.91
N GLN A 343 0.32 -19.93 -16.80
CA GLN A 343 1.56 -19.32 -16.29
C GLN A 343 1.83 -19.68 -14.84
N ILE A 344 0.79 -19.65 -13.99
CA ILE A 344 0.89 -20.03 -12.57
C ILE A 344 1.35 -21.48 -12.44
N MET A 345 0.72 -22.41 -13.17
CA MET A 345 1.05 -23.84 -13.10
C MET A 345 2.42 -24.14 -13.69
N SER A 346 2.76 -23.56 -14.84
CA SER A 346 4.09 -23.68 -15.44
C SER A 346 5.19 -23.19 -14.50
N CYS A 347 4.97 -22.06 -13.81
CA CYS A 347 5.92 -21.55 -12.83
C CYS A 347 6.09 -22.51 -11.64
N THR A 348 4.98 -22.83 -10.99
CA THR A 348 4.99 -23.54 -9.69
C THR A 348 5.46 -24.98 -9.82
N GLN A 349 5.09 -25.67 -10.91
CA GLN A 349 5.54 -27.03 -11.18
C GLN A 349 7.01 -27.06 -11.61
N LYS A 350 7.45 -26.15 -12.50
CA LYS A 350 8.86 -26.06 -12.92
C LYS A 350 9.80 -25.87 -11.74
N HIS A 351 9.41 -25.04 -10.79
CA HIS A 351 10.21 -24.72 -9.61
C HIS A 351 9.86 -25.56 -8.37
N ARG A 352 9.07 -26.63 -8.54
CA ARG A 352 8.70 -27.60 -7.48
C ARG A 352 8.07 -26.96 -6.24
N ILE A 353 7.38 -25.83 -6.42
CA ILE A 353 6.55 -25.21 -5.39
C ILE A 353 5.32 -26.09 -5.15
N LEU A 354 4.68 -26.50 -6.26
CA LEU A 354 3.58 -27.46 -6.28
C LEU A 354 4.00 -28.74 -7.02
N PRO A 355 3.46 -29.91 -6.64
CA PRO A 355 3.75 -31.17 -7.32
C PRO A 355 3.16 -31.20 -8.73
N GLN A 356 3.68 -32.09 -9.58
CA GLN A 356 3.06 -32.31 -10.89
C GLN A 356 1.73 -33.05 -10.73
N SER A 357 0.75 -32.76 -11.58
CA SER A 357 -0.59 -33.37 -11.51
C SER A 357 -0.59 -34.89 -11.72
N SER A 358 0.46 -35.45 -12.31
CA SER A 358 0.65 -36.90 -12.51
C SER A 358 1.38 -37.60 -11.37
N GLU A 359 1.90 -36.88 -10.37
CA GLU A 359 2.61 -37.47 -9.24
C GLU A 359 1.64 -38.05 -8.21
N VAL A 360 1.85 -39.32 -7.85
CA VAL A 360 1.06 -40.03 -6.83
C VAL A 360 1.20 -39.29 -5.50
N PRO A 361 0.11 -39.05 -4.74
CA PRO A 361 0.17 -38.37 -3.45
C PRO A 361 1.15 -39.10 -2.51
N LEU A 362 2.23 -38.40 -2.16
CA LEU A 362 3.21 -38.89 -1.20
C LEU A 362 2.52 -38.99 0.17
N ARG A 363 2.18 -40.21 0.60
CA ARG A 363 1.63 -40.50 1.94
C ARG A 363 2.51 -40.02 3.10
N ASN A 364 3.76 -39.63 2.83
CA ASN A 364 4.72 -39.05 3.77
C ASN A 364 5.20 -37.64 3.36
N GLY A 365 4.42 -36.91 2.55
CA GLY A 365 4.77 -35.56 2.11
C GLY A 365 4.59 -34.50 3.21
N THR A 366 5.44 -33.47 3.19
CA THR A 366 5.31 -32.25 4.00
C THR A 366 3.93 -31.62 3.79
N SER A 367 3.18 -31.38 4.86
CA SER A 367 1.86 -30.77 4.78
C SER A 367 1.97 -29.31 4.32
N LYS A 368 1.15 -28.91 3.35
CA LYS A 368 1.17 -27.55 2.79
C LYS A 368 -0.17 -26.84 2.97
N SER A 369 -0.14 -25.57 3.35
CA SER A 369 -1.30 -24.67 3.26
C SER A 369 -1.03 -23.63 2.18
N ILE A 370 -1.95 -23.51 1.23
CA ILE A 370 -1.90 -22.51 0.16
C ILE A 370 -2.89 -21.41 0.50
N PHE A 371 -2.42 -20.16 0.62
CA PHE A 371 -3.27 -18.99 0.75
C PHE A 371 -3.35 -18.26 -0.60
N VAL A 372 -4.56 -18.07 -1.13
CA VAL A 372 -4.81 -17.39 -2.41
C VAL A 372 -5.45 -16.03 -2.16
N ALA A 373 -4.73 -14.97 -2.52
CA ALA A 373 -5.20 -13.59 -2.54
C ALA A 373 -5.47 -13.15 -3.99
N SER A 374 -6.75 -12.94 -4.31
CA SER A 374 -7.21 -12.59 -5.65
C SER A 374 -8.59 -11.94 -5.61
N LEU A 375 -8.83 -10.96 -6.47
CA LEU A 375 -10.19 -10.42 -6.68
C LEU A 375 -11.15 -11.50 -7.19
N SER A 376 -10.66 -12.40 -8.05
CA SER A 376 -11.47 -13.47 -8.63
C SER A 376 -11.33 -14.76 -7.82
N ARG A 377 -12.47 -15.30 -7.38
CA ARG A 377 -12.58 -16.61 -6.71
C ARG A 377 -12.17 -17.79 -7.60
N LYS A 378 -12.25 -17.64 -8.92
CA LYS A 378 -11.96 -18.72 -9.89
C LYS A 378 -10.57 -19.33 -9.73
N TYR A 379 -9.59 -18.51 -9.33
CA TYR A 379 -8.22 -19.00 -9.15
C TYR A 379 -8.08 -19.89 -7.92
N TYR A 380 -8.75 -19.53 -6.83
CA TYR A 380 -8.85 -20.38 -5.65
C TYR A 380 -9.54 -21.71 -5.99
N GLU A 381 -10.70 -21.66 -6.64
CA GLU A 381 -11.49 -22.86 -6.98
C GLU A 381 -10.71 -23.83 -7.86
N GLU A 382 -9.97 -23.31 -8.83
CA GLU A 382 -9.18 -24.14 -9.74
C GLU A 382 -7.96 -24.76 -9.03
N ILE A 383 -7.24 -24.00 -8.20
CA ILE A 383 -6.10 -24.52 -7.43
C ILE A 383 -6.57 -25.55 -6.40
N ASP A 384 -7.69 -25.31 -5.72
CA ASP A 384 -8.29 -26.23 -4.75
C ASP A 384 -8.80 -27.52 -5.43
N SER A 385 -9.42 -27.41 -6.60
CA SER A 385 -9.83 -28.57 -7.40
C SER A 385 -8.64 -29.45 -7.77
N MET A 386 -7.53 -28.83 -8.22
CA MET A 386 -6.31 -29.55 -8.59
C MET A 386 -5.59 -30.17 -7.40
N TYR A 387 -5.41 -29.43 -6.30
CA TYR A 387 -4.45 -29.78 -5.25
C TYR A 387 -5.04 -29.97 -3.85
N GLY A 388 -6.30 -29.60 -3.61
CA GLY A 388 -6.92 -29.65 -2.28
C GLY A 388 -6.91 -31.06 -1.67
N GLU A 389 -7.33 -31.14 -0.40
CA GLU A 389 -7.20 -32.37 0.42
C GLU A 389 -7.79 -33.63 -0.24
N ARG A 390 -8.84 -33.45 -1.05
CA ARG A 390 -9.52 -34.53 -1.79
C ARG A 390 -8.69 -35.10 -2.94
N SER A 391 -7.74 -34.32 -3.48
CA SER A 391 -6.98 -34.64 -4.68
C SER A 391 -5.55 -35.12 -4.35
N HIS A 392 -4.84 -34.42 -3.46
CA HIS A 392 -3.40 -34.69 -3.21
C HIS A 392 -3.01 -35.03 -1.76
N GLY A 393 -3.95 -35.24 -0.83
CA GLY A 393 -3.67 -35.75 0.53
C GLY A 393 -2.47 -35.08 1.22
N GLY A 394 -2.68 -33.89 1.80
CA GLY A 394 -1.63 -33.14 2.50
C GLY A 394 -1.44 -31.70 2.04
N ILE A 395 -2.20 -31.24 1.03
CA ILE A 395 -2.29 -29.82 0.63
C ILE A 395 -3.71 -29.33 0.88
N ALA A 396 -3.84 -28.19 1.55
CA ALA A 396 -5.11 -27.49 1.73
C ALA A 396 -5.03 -26.08 1.15
N VAL A 397 -6.09 -25.62 0.50
CA VAL A 397 -6.14 -24.32 -0.19
C VAL A 397 -7.17 -23.44 0.48
N TYR A 398 -6.84 -22.16 0.69
CA TYR A 398 -7.67 -21.21 1.41
C TYR A 398 -7.68 -19.86 0.72
N GLN A 399 -8.81 -19.17 0.79
CA GLN A 399 -8.98 -17.78 0.37
C GLN A 399 -9.84 -17.06 1.41
N ALA A 400 -9.34 -15.94 1.95
CA ALA A 400 -10.07 -15.16 2.96
C ALA A 400 -11.11 -14.23 2.33
N SER A 401 -10.78 -13.61 1.19
CA SER A 401 -11.64 -12.64 0.51
C SER A 401 -11.66 -12.84 -1.02
N HIS A 402 -12.76 -12.44 -1.66
CA HIS A 402 -12.91 -12.48 -3.13
C HIS A 402 -13.84 -11.35 -3.64
N GLU A 403 -13.37 -10.12 -3.56
CA GLU A 403 -14.20 -8.92 -3.78
C GLU A 403 -14.66 -8.71 -5.25
N GLY A 404 -14.21 -9.53 -6.20
CA GLY A 404 -14.58 -9.50 -7.61
C GLY A 404 -13.96 -8.36 -8.40
N LYS A 405 -13.96 -7.14 -7.84
CA LYS A 405 -13.34 -5.94 -8.41
C LYS A 405 -12.71 -5.08 -7.31
N GLN A 406 -11.89 -4.13 -7.72
CA GLN A 406 -11.31 -3.14 -6.80
C GLN A 406 -12.36 -2.07 -6.47
N HIS A 407 -12.49 -1.71 -5.19
CA HIS A 407 -13.41 -0.68 -4.69
C HIS A 407 -12.61 0.49 -4.10
N PHE A 408 -12.59 1.62 -4.81
CA PHE A 408 -11.94 2.84 -4.34
C PHE A 408 -12.82 3.58 -3.33
N GLY A 409 -12.22 4.17 -2.29
CA GLY A 409 -12.96 4.92 -1.28
C GLY A 409 -13.76 4.03 -0.30
N ASP A 410 -13.52 2.72 -0.29
CA ASP A 410 -14.19 1.76 0.59
C ASP A 410 -13.22 1.24 1.67
N ASN A 411 -13.49 1.58 2.93
CA ASN A 411 -12.67 1.17 4.07
C ASN A 411 -12.72 -0.34 4.29
N SER A 412 -13.89 -0.97 4.22
CA SER A 412 -14.04 -2.41 4.44
C SER A 412 -13.26 -3.20 3.38
N HIS A 413 -13.29 -2.72 2.13
CA HIS A 413 -12.47 -3.28 1.05
C HIS A 413 -10.98 -3.18 1.37
N ASN A 414 -10.49 -2.02 1.83
CA ASN A 414 -9.08 -1.85 2.16
C ASN A 414 -8.67 -2.64 3.42
N MET A 415 -9.57 -2.82 4.39
CA MET A 415 -9.32 -3.67 5.56
C MET A 415 -9.07 -5.12 5.13
N LYS A 416 -9.94 -5.69 4.28
CA LYS A 416 -9.76 -7.04 3.72
C LYS A 416 -8.47 -7.13 2.89
N ALA A 417 -8.21 -6.14 2.05
CA ALA A 417 -6.99 -6.08 1.24
C ALA A 417 -5.73 -6.05 2.13
N TRP A 418 -5.77 -5.29 3.23
CA TRP A 418 -4.67 -5.23 4.18
C TRP A 418 -4.46 -6.56 4.90
N MET A 419 -5.54 -7.21 5.33
CA MET A 419 -5.50 -8.56 5.91
C MET A 419 -4.87 -9.57 4.94
N ASP A 420 -5.28 -9.55 3.67
CA ASP A 420 -4.77 -10.44 2.63
C ASP A 420 -3.26 -10.21 2.37
N ILE A 421 -2.82 -8.95 2.29
CA ILE A 421 -1.38 -8.60 2.19
C ILE A 421 -0.61 -9.21 3.36
N TYR A 422 -1.15 -9.07 4.58
CA TYR A 422 -0.45 -9.50 5.78
C TYR A 422 -0.43 -11.03 5.91
N LEU A 423 -1.52 -11.72 5.56
CA LEU A 423 -1.59 -13.18 5.51
C LEU A 423 -0.62 -13.76 4.47
N LEU A 424 -0.50 -13.14 3.29
CA LEU A 424 0.55 -13.50 2.33
C LEU A 424 1.93 -13.35 2.97
N SER A 425 2.18 -12.26 3.69
CA SER A 425 3.48 -12.00 4.31
C SER A 425 3.91 -13.03 5.36
N MET A 426 2.98 -13.86 5.85
CA MET A 426 3.22 -14.97 6.77
C MET A 426 3.48 -16.32 6.06
N SER A 427 3.73 -16.29 4.74
CA SER A 427 4.03 -17.48 3.93
C SER A 427 5.53 -17.74 3.82
N ASP A 428 5.92 -19.02 3.81
CA ASP A 428 7.32 -19.43 3.64
C ASP A 428 7.78 -19.28 2.18
N VAL A 429 6.84 -19.44 1.23
CA VAL A 429 7.05 -19.22 -0.21
C VAL A 429 6.00 -18.26 -0.74
N LEU A 430 6.42 -17.30 -1.57
CA LEU A 430 5.53 -16.35 -2.23
C LEU A 430 5.59 -16.50 -3.75
N VAL A 431 4.41 -16.54 -4.37
CA VAL A 431 4.18 -16.48 -5.80
C VAL A 431 3.34 -15.24 -6.07
N THR A 432 3.91 -14.24 -6.75
CA THR A 432 3.28 -12.93 -6.97
C THR A 432 3.03 -12.67 -8.44
N SER A 433 2.14 -11.73 -8.75
CA SER A 433 1.87 -11.33 -10.14
C SER A 433 2.76 -10.15 -10.56
N SER A 434 3.29 -10.20 -11.79
CA SER A 434 4.04 -9.09 -12.38
C SER A 434 3.28 -7.76 -12.30
N MET A 435 3.99 -6.66 -12.06
CA MET A 435 3.49 -5.29 -11.86
C MET A 435 2.63 -5.07 -10.59
N SER A 436 2.39 -6.09 -9.77
CA SER A 436 1.46 -5.94 -8.64
C SER A 436 2.15 -5.38 -7.40
N THR A 437 1.86 -4.11 -7.07
CA THR A 437 2.32 -3.48 -5.83
C THR A 437 1.81 -4.18 -4.57
N PHE A 438 0.63 -4.82 -4.64
CA PHE A 438 0.11 -5.69 -3.58
C PHE A 438 1.08 -6.85 -3.28
N GLY A 439 1.64 -7.46 -4.32
CA GLY A 439 2.65 -8.51 -4.20
C GLY A 439 3.98 -7.97 -3.67
N TYR A 440 4.42 -6.79 -4.11
CA TYR A 440 5.64 -6.16 -3.58
C TYR A 440 5.55 -5.90 -2.08
N VAL A 441 4.41 -5.37 -1.61
CA VAL A 441 4.20 -5.10 -0.18
C VAL A 441 4.25 -6.39 0.63
N ALA A 442 3.55 -7.43 0.19
CA ALA A 442 3.55 -8.73 0.89
C ALA A 442 4.96 -9.34 0.97
N ALA A 443 5.70 -9.36 -0.14
CA ALA A 443 7.07 -9.87 -0.20
C ALA A 443 8.05 -9.06 0.67
N GLY A 444 7.92 -7.74 0.63
CA GLY A 444 8.74 -6.82 1.41
C GLY A 444 8.52 -6.98 2.91
N ILE A 445 7.27 -7.10 3.38
CA ILE A 445 6.98 -7.38 4.80
C ILE A 445 7.51 -8.76 5.20
N ALA A 446 7.30 -9.78 4.36
CA ALA A 446 7.75 -11.14 4.61
C ALA A 446 9.28 -11.25 4.70
N GLY A 447 10.02 -10.41 3.98
CA GLY A 447 11.44 -10.62 3.76
C GLY A 447 11.70 -11.86 2.90
N VAL A 448 10.76 -12.23 2.03
CA VAL A 448 10.82 -13.43 1.18
C VAL A 448 10.88 -13.00 -0.28
N ARG A 449 11.93 -13.42 -0.98
CA ARG A 449 12.06 -13.22 -2.42
C ARG A 449 10.96 -13.98 -3.16
N PRO A 450 10.02 -13.32 -3.84
CA PRO A 450 8.93 -14.02 -4.51
C PRO A 450 9.35 -14.65 -5.84
N TRP A 451 8.57 -15.62 -6.29
CA TRP A 451 8.50 -16.01 -7.69
C TRP A 451 7.47 -15.14 -8.39
N ILE A 452 7.89 -14.31 -9.34
CA ILE A 452 7.02 -13.37 -10.04
C ILE A 452 6.48 -14.03 -11.31
N VAL A 453 5.21 -14.38 -11.30
CA VAL A 453 4.49 -14.91 -12.45
C VAL A 453 4.30 -13.80 -13.47
N MET A 454 4.73 -14.07 -14.69
CA MET A 454 4.63 -13.18 -15.83
C MET A 454 3.19 -13.24 -16.39
N ILE A 455 2.30 -12.44 -15.78
CA ILE A 455 0.90 -12.34 -16.22
C ILE A 455 0.88 -11.73 -17.63
N PRO A 456 0.12 -12.31 -18.59
CA PRO A 456 0.01 -11.75 -19.92
C PRO A 456 -0.59 -10.33 -19.87
N ASP A 457 0.17 -9.35 -20.37
CA ASP A 457 -0.25 -7.96 -20.52
C ASP A 457 -0.54 -7.69 -22.01
N PRO A 458 -1.78 -7.32 -22.37
CA PRO A 458 -2.12 -7.01 -23.76
C PRO A 458 -1.47 -5.72 -24.30
N TYR A 459 -0.98 -4.81 -23.45
CA TYR A 459 -0.33 -3.57 -23.90
C TYR A 459 1.19 -3.71 -24.00
N HIS A 460 1.78 -4.64 -23.26
CA HIS A 460 3.21 -4.95 -23.29
C HIS A 460 3.40 -6.45 -23.53
N PRO A 461 3.12 -6.92 -24.77
CA PRO A 461 3.22 -8.33 -25.10
C PRO A 461 4.67 -8.81 -24.96
N ARG A 462 4.82 -9.95 -24.29
CA ARG A 462 6.10 -10.63 -24.09
C ARG A 462 6.39 -11.62 -25.21
N GLY A 463 7.67 -11.88 -25.44
CA GLY A 463 8.12 -12.87 -26.42
C GLY A 463 7.64 -14.28 -26.06
N ALA A 464 7.45 -15.13 -27.08
CA ALA A 464 7.00 -16.51 -26.88
C ALA A 464 8.00 -17.37 -26.07
N ASP A 465 9.27 -16.98 -26.07
CA ASP A 465 10.36 -17.68 -25.38
C ASP A 465 10.57 -17.19 -23.92
N GLU A 466 9.81 -16.18 -23.48
CA GLU A 466 9.95 -15.65 -22.12
C GLU A 466 9.43 -16.64 -21.07
N PRO A 467 10.10 -16.72 -19.90
CA PRO A 467 9.73 -17.68 -18.87
C PRO A 467 8.37 -17.36 -18.25
N SER A 468 7.67 -18.39 -17.77
CA SER A 468 6.38 -18.24 -17.08
C SER A 468 6.46 -17.43 -15.78
N CYS A 469 7.62 -17.45 -15.15
CA CYS A 469 7.95 -16.65 -13.99
C CYS A 469 9.46 -16.51 -13.82
N GLU A 470 9.87 -15.53 -13.03
CA GLU A 470 11.25 -15.33 -12.62
C GLU A 470 11.34 -15.25 -11.10
N ARG A 471 12.49 -15.64 -10.54
CA ARG A 471 12.76 -15.37 -9.13
C ARG A 471 13.19 -13.92 -9.01
N ALA A 472 12.51 -13.14 -8.17
CA ALA A 472 12.93 -11.77 -7.89
C ALA A 472 14.39 -11.76 -7.41
N VAL A 473 15.20 -10.81 -7.91
CA VAL A 473 16.59 -10.56 -7.51
C VAL A 473 16.67 -10.37 -6.00
N ASN A 474 15.75 -9.59 -5.43
CA ASN A 474 15.62 -9.34 -4.00
C ASN A 474 14.16 -9.01 -3.62
N ILE A 475 13.96 -8.54 -2.39
CA ILE A 475 12.64 -8.23 -1.81
C ILE A 475 12.19 -6.78 -2.03
N GLU A 476 13.01 -5.95 -2.69
CA GLU A 476 12.72 -4.54 -2.90
C GLU A 476 11.61 -4.34 -3.95
N PRO A 477 10.64 -3.44 -3.69
CA PRO A 477 9.62 -3.07 -4.67
C PRO A 477 10.20 -2.41 -5.93
N CYS A 478 9.47 -2.52 -7.03
CA CYS A 478 9.78 -1.81 -8.27
C CYS A 478 9.16 -0.41 -8.29
N PHE A 479 9.94 0.61 -8.67
CA PHE A 479 9.44 1.92 -9.08
C PHE A 479 9.05 1.88 -10.56
N HIS A 480 7.75 1.90 -10.86
CA HIS A 480 7.26 1.73 -12.23
C HIS A 480 7.47 2.91 -13.17
N PHE A 481 7.62 4.12 -12.65
CA PHE A 481 7.67 5.33 -13.49
C PHE A 481 8.83 6.25 -13.09
N PRO A 482 10.09 5.79 -13.20
CA PRO A 482 11.26 6.61 -12.92
C PRO A 482 11.45 7.70 -14.00
N PRO A 483 12.12 8.83 -13.68
CA PRO A 483 12.52 9.79 -14.69
C PRO A 483 13.59 9.19 -15.62
N TRP A 484 13.60 9.62 -16.89
CA TRP A 484 14.48 9.08 -17.93
C TRP A 484 15.97 9.21 -17.61
N PHE A 485 16.36 10.18 -16.77
CA PHE A 485 17.74 10.42 -16.37
C PHE A 485 18.18 9.63 -15.13
N ALA A 486 17.30 8.84 -14.50
CA ALA A 486 17.65 8.02 -13.34
C ALA A 486 18.10 6.60 -13.70
N TYR A 487 18.09 6.24 -14.99
CA TYR A 487 18.48 4.90 -15.42
C TYR A 487 20.01 4.71 -15.35
N PRO A 488 20.50 3.52 -14.97
CA PRO A 488 21.94 3.23 -14.81
C PRO A 488 22.79 3.40 -16.08
N ASP A 489 22.16 3.41 -17.26
CA ASP A 489 22.82 3.63 -18.55
C ASP A 489 23.06 5.12 -18.85
N GLN A 490 22.56 6.03 -18.00
CA GLN A 490 22.70 7.47 -18.17
C GLN A 490 24.00 8.00 -17.52
N PRO A 491 24.70 8.94 -18.17
CA PRO A 491 25.89 9.57 -17.61
C PRO A 491 25.63 10.16 -16.21
N GLY A 492 26.51 9.84 -15.26
CA GLY A 492 26.43 10.35 -13.88
C GLY A 492 25.54 9.53 -12.93
N THR A 493 24.89 8.46 -13.40
CA THR A 493 24.19 7.52 -12.54
C THR A 493 25.15 6.44 -12.05
N VAL A 494 25.25 6.26 -10.73
CA VAL A 494 26.19 5.32 -10.08
C VAL A 494 25.49 4.53 -8.96
N GLY A 495 24.18 4.71 -8.78
CA GLY A 495 23.42 4.12 -7.67
C GLY A 495 23.23 2.61 -7.79
N PRO A 496 22.93 1.92 -6.67
CA PRO A 496 22.71 0.48 -6.58
C PRO A 496 21.35 0.05 -7.16
N VAL A 497 21.07 0.45 -8.40
CA VAL A 497 19.74 0.33 -9.02
C VAL A 497 19.86 -0.38 -10.35
N ALA A 498 18.88 -1.23 -10.66
CA ALA A 498 18.73 -1.86 -11.96
C ALA A 498 17.28 -1.84 -12.43
N ARG A 499 17.05 -2.26 -13.68
CA ARG A 499 15.70 -2.47 -14.20
C ARG A 499 15.01 -3.61 -13.45
N CYS A 500 13.70 -3.49 -13.26
CA CYS A 500 12.92 -4.54 -12.61
C CYS A 500 12.74 -5.75 -13.53
N GLU A 501 12.59 -6.91 -12.91
CA GLU A 501 12.40 -8.21 -13.57
C GLU A 501 11.03 -8.28 -14.25
N ASP A 502 10.03 -7.62 -13.67
CA ASP A 502 8.63 -7.73 -14.07
C ASP A 502 8.08 -6.49 -14.76
N VAL A 503 8.82 -5.38 -14.71
CA VAL A 503 8.52 -4.09 -15.35
C VAL A 503 9.80 -3.57 -15.99
N SER A 504 9.98 -3.80 -17.28
CA SER A 504 11.25 -3.52 -17.99
C SER A 504 11.65 -2.04 -18.03
N TRP A 505 10.69 -1.13 -17.88
CA TRP A 505 10.89 0.32 -17.74
C TRP A 505 10.88 0.79 -16.27
N GLY A 506 10.76 -0.11 -15.31
CA GLY A 506 10.83 0.21 -13.89
C GLY A 506 12.26 0.17 -13.37
N LEU A 507 12.48 0.76 -12.19
CA LEU A 507 13.75 0.68 -11.46
C LEU A 507 13.56 0.10 -10.07
N LYS A 508 14.51 -0.72 -9.61
CA LYS A 508 14.56 -1.24 -8.24
C LYS A 508 15.98 -1.23 -7.71
N ILE A 509 16.12 -1.23 -6.39
CA ILE A 509 17.42 -1.38 -5.73
C ILE A 509 17.88 -2.84 -5.89
N VAL A 510 19.17 -3.07 -6.16
CA VAL A 510 19.78 -4.40 -6.37
C VAL A 510 21.07 -4.62 -5.56
N GLY A 511 21.30 -3.78 -4.55
CA GLY A 511 22.53 -3.81 -3.75
C GLY A 511 23.72 -3.16 -4.45
N GLY A 512 24.69 -2.72 -3.64
CA GLY A 512 25.94 -2.09 -4.07
C GLY A 512 27.16 -2.91 -3.66
#